data_AF-A0A2E0J151-F1
#
_entry.id   AF-A0A2E0J151-F1
#
_cell.length_a   1.000
_cell.length_b   1.000
_cell.length_c   1.000
_cell.angle_alpha   90.00
_cell.angle_beta   90.00
_cell.angle_gamma   90.00
#
_symmetry.space_group_name_H-M   'P 1'
#
loop_
_entity.id
_entity.type
_entity.pdbx_description
1 polymer ?
#
loop_
_entity_poly.entity_id
_entity_poly.type
_entity_poly.pdbx_seq_one_letter_code
_entity_poly.pdbx_strand_id
1 'polypeptide(L)'
;MNYLVTGATGFIGRFLVEKLLARRSAKVYVLMRRSSADRYEGLCERLGVGEDRLVPVWGDITRKGVIDAEALKHLSGHIDHVFHLAAVYDMNMTDAQADKVNNEGTANIVALAGQLANENGTKPCFHHVSSVAVAGADYEGVFTDEMFDEGQHVRHPYYRTKFQSEAIVREHCKVPWRVYRPGMVVGHSQTGEMDKIDGPYYFFKPIKRIRDNVPKWLPLLGIEGGQMPVAPVDYVVDAMVHIAHKKGVDRRAFFLIQDEPPTAGQMLRILMRAAHGPDIVRRLPTQEWPASIEQQFKRLTSNIPMAEWLEKRISKSIGVPLSILGYVNNRAVFDDVNTRAALKGSGIHCPRLEDYAETLWQYWEMHMDCDVHIPEKLLRRMQGKVVVITGASSGIGFMASKKLARAGAKICMVARTPAKLEETRSVIEKMGGVAFAYPCDLNNMEAIDECTRTILKDHHHVDILINNAGH
;
A
#
# COMPACT_ATOMS: atom_id res chain seq x y z
N MET A 1 -0.25 -7.81 -27.26
CA MET A 1 -1.49 -7.96 -26.47
C MET A 1 -1.91 -6.59 -26.01
N ASN A 2 -3.20 -6.30 -26.07
CA ASN A 2 -3.78 -5.00 -25.80
C ASN A 2 -4.69 -5.10 -24.58
N TYR A 3 -4.42 -4.25 -23.59
CA TYR A 3 -5.10 -4.26 -22.30
C TYR A 3 -5.86 -2.96 -22.11
N LEU A 4 -7.14 -3.00 -21.77
CA LEU A 4 -7.86 -1.82 -21.28
C LEU A 4 -7.89 -1.87 -19.75
N VAL A 5 -7.34 -0.88 -19.07
CA VAL A 5 -7.21 -0.83 -17.61
C VAL A 5 -7.96 0.37 -17.06
N THR A 6 -8.91 0.12 -16.17
CA THR A 6 -9.53 1.17 -15.34
C THR A 6 -8.84 1.22 -13.98
N GLY A 7 -8.75 2.39 -13.36
CA GLY A 7 -8.10 2.52 -12.04
C GLY A 7 -6.58 2.36 -12.08
N ALA A 8 -5.95 2.55 -13.25
CA ALA A 8 -4.50 2.43 -13.47
C ALA A 8 -3.65 3.34 -12.57
N THR A 9 -4.18 4.48 -12.15
CA THR A 9 -3.50 5.42 -11.25
C THR A 9 -3.77 5.13 -9.77
N GLY A 10 -4.54 4.08 -9.46
CA GLY A 10 -4.76 3.62 -8.10
C GLY A 10 -3.64 2.69 -7.61
N PHE A 11 -3.69 2.34 -6.33
CA PHE A 11 -2.63 1.57 -5.68
C PHE A 11 -2.26 0.28 -6.41
N ILE A 12 -3.19 -0.68 -6.58
CA ILE A 12 -2.94 -1.92 -7.34
C ILE A 12 -2.70 -1.62 -8.82
N GLY A 13 -3.43 -0.65 -9.37
CA GLY A 13 -3.44 -0.34 -10.80
C GLY A 13 -2.08 0.01 -11.36
N ARG A 14 -1.27 0.80 -10.65
CA ARG A 14 0.04 1.24 -11.17
C ARG A 14 1.03 0.08 -11.29
N PHE A 15 1.05 -0.82 -10.31
CA PHE A 15 1.87 -2.03 -10.34
C PHE A 15 1.37 -3.01 -11.41
N LEU A 16 0.04 -3.09 -11.60
CA LEU A 16 -0.53 -3.88 -12.69
C LEU A 16 -0.07 -3.36 -14.06
N VAL A 17 -0.15 -2.06 -14.30
CA VAL A 17 0.30 -1.45 -15.57
C VAL A 17 1.79 -1.71 -15.79
N GLU A 18 2.61 -1.52 -14.76
CA GLU A 18 4.04 -1.83 -14.78
C GLU A 18 4.29 -3.29 -15.21
N LYS A 19 3.62 -4.25 -14.57
CA LYS A 19 3.76 -5.69 -14.87
C LYS A 19 3.26 -6.05 -16.27
N LEU A 20 2.18 -5.43 -16.74
CA LEU A 20 1.67 -5.64 -18.10
C LEU A 20 2.67 -5.11 -19.14
N LEU A 21 3.24 -3.91 -18.94
CA LEU A 21 4.21 -3.30 -19.83
C LEU A 21 5.59 -4.00 -19.83
N ALA A 22 5.91 -4.80 -18.83
CA ALA A 22 7.11 -5.66 -18.86
C ALA A 22 7.07 -6.70 -20.01
N ARG A 23 5.89 -6.97 -20.61
CA ARG A 23 5.74 -7.90 -21.74
C ARG A 23 6.11 -7.19 -23.05
N ARG A 24 7.03 -7.77 -23.84
CA ARG A 24 7.71 -7.16 -25.02
C ARG A 24 6.82 -6.64 -26.18
N SER A 25 5.50 -6.77 -26.09
CA SER A 25 4.53 -6.27 -27.10
C SER A 25 3.18 -5.88 -26.47
N ALA A 26 3.18 -5.58 -25.16
CA ALA A 26 1.99 -5.10 -24.49
C ALA A 26 1.77 -3.62 -24.81
N LYS A 27 0.53 -3.29 -25.20
CA LYS A 27 -0.03 -1.94 -25.17
C LYS A 27 -1.11 -1.86 -24.10
N VAL A 28 -1.03 -0.85 -23.26
CA VAL A 28 -1.96 -0.63 -22.16
C VAL A 28 -2.74 0.65 -22.42
N TYR A 29 -4.03 0.51 -22.61
CA TYR A 29 -4.99 1.59 -22.72
C TYR A 29 -5.52 1.93 -21.33
N VAL A 30 -5.27 3.14 -20.86
CA VAL A 30 -5.64 3.58 -19.52
C VAL A 30 -6.92 4.40 -19.60
N LEU A 31 -8.02 3.84 -19.10
CA LEU A 31 -9.29 4.55 -19.01
C LEU A 31 -9.30 5.51 -17.82
N MET A 32 -9.49 6.79 -18.10
CA MET A 32 -9.50 7.84 -17.07
C MET A 32 -10.25 9.10 -17.48
N ARG A 33 -10.59 9.92 -16.48
CA ARG A 33 -11.23 11.23 -16.69
C ARG A 33 -10.17 12.27 -17.08
N ARG A 34 -10.54 13.23 -17.94
CA ARG A 34 -9.65 14.35 -18.32
C ARG A 34 -9.14 15.17 -17.13
N SER A 35 -9.94 15.26 -16.07
CA SER A 35 -9.53 15.90 -14.80
C SER A 35 -8.45 15.14 -14.03
N SER A 36 -8.01 13.99 -14.53
CA SER A 36 -6.93 13.18 -13.95
C SER A 36 -5.71 13.08 -14.86
N ALA A 37 -5.58 13.99 -15.84
CA ALA A 37 -4.44 14.03 -16.77
C ALA A 37 -3.09 14.13 -16.05
N ASP A 38 -2.97 14.94 -15.01
CA ASP A 38 -1.72 15.06 -14.22
C ASP A 38 -1.28 13.70 -13.62
N ARG A 39 -2.25 12.83 -13.26
CA ARG A 39 -1.95 11.49 -12.73
C ARG A 39 -1.45 10.53 -13.81
N TYR A 40 -1.81 10.78 -15.06
CA TYR A 40 -1.31 10.04 -16.21
C TYR A 40 0.13 10.41 -16.52
N GLU A 41 0.45 11.70 -16.54
CA GLU A 41 1.82 12.19 -16.74
C GLU A 41 2.76 11.58 -15.69
N GLY A 42 2.38 11.62 -14.42
CA GLY A 42 3.16 10.97 -13.35
C GLY A 42 3.29 9.44 -13.48
N LEU A 43 2.31 8.77 -14.12
CA LEU A 43 2.42 7.34 -14.42
C LEU A 43 3.39 7.07 -15.57
N CYS A 44 3.38 7.89 -16.63
CA CYS A 44 4.34 7.79 -17.73
C CYS A 44 5.78 8.04 -17.25
N GLU A 45 5.99 9.07 -16.43
CA GLU A 45 7.29 9.37 -15.82
C GLU A 45 7.80 8.23 -14.95
N ARG A 46 6.95 7.70 -14.05
CA ARG A 46 7.29 6.55 -13.20
C ARG A 46 7.78 5.36 -14.02
N LEU A 47 7.09 5.07 -15.13
CA LEU A 47 7.34 3.87 -15.92
C LEU A 47 8.41 4.07 -17.00
N GLY A 48 8.77 5.32 -17.32
CA GLY A 48 9.67 5.63 -18.42
C GLY A 48 9.12 5.20 -19.79
N VAL A 49 7.80 5.26 -19.97
CA VAL A 49 7.11 4.78 -21.18
C VAL A 49 6.27 5.89 -21.80
N GLY A 50 6.30 6.00 -23.13
CA GLY A 50 5.52 6.97 -23.89
C GLY A 50 4.14 6.45 -24.32
N GLU A 51 3.40 7.31 -25.03
CA GLU A 51 2.04 7.02 -25.50
C GLU A 51 1.97 5.88 -26.53
N ASP A 52 3.09 5.48 -27.12
CA ASP A 52 3.17 4.36 -28.07
C ASP A 52 2.80 3.00 -27.44
N ARG A 53 3.02 2.87 -26.12
CA ARG A 53 2.70 1.68 -25.34
C ARG A 53 1.72 1.92 -24.20
N LEU A 54 1.64 3.13 -23.66
CA LEU A 54 0.71 3.50 -22.59
C LEU A 54 -0.27 4.56 -23.10
N VAL A 55 -1.41 4.16 -23.66
CA VAL A 55 -2.32 5.05 -24.39
C VAL A 55 -3.43 5.56 -23.44
N PRO A 56 -3.64 6.88 -23.30
CA PRO A 56 -4.76 7.38 -22.50
C PRO A 56 -6.08 7.20 -23.27
N VAL A 57 -7.10 6.72 -22.58
CA VAL A 57 -8.48 6.65 -23.08
C VAL A 57 -9.37 7.50 -22.19
N TRP A 58 -9.88 8.58 -22.74
CA TRP A 58 -10.68 9.53 -21.98
C TRP A 58 -12.12 9.04 -21.84
N GLY A 59 -12.57 8.91 -20.59
CA GLY A 59 -13.91 8.44 -20.29
C GLY A 59 -14.30 8.57 -18.82
N ASP A 60 -15.57 8.29 -18.54
CA ASP A 60 -16.14 8.33 -17.19
C ASP A 60 -16.99 7.09 -16.96
N ILE A 61 -16.53 6.21 -16.08
CA ILE A 61 -17.23 4.95 -15.77
C ILE A 61 -18.62 5.19 -15.19
N THR A 62 -18.87 6.35 -14.60
CA THR A 62 -20.17 6.69 -14.01
C THR A 62 -21.21 7.12 -15.06
N ARG A 63 -20.85 7.12 -16.35
CA ARG A 63 -21.73 7.48 -17.46
C ARG A 63 -21.92 6.30 -18.40
N LYS A 64 -23.15 6.14 -18.91
CA LYS A 64 -23.43 5.23 -20.03
C LYS A 64 -22.59 5.62 -21.24
N GLY A 65 -22.11 4.62 -21.98
CA GLY A 65 -21.18 4.81 -23.10
C GLY A 65 -19.71 4.82 -22.66
N VAL A 66 -19.40 5.30 -21.45
CA VAL A 66 -18.06 5.41 -20.82
C VAL A 66 -17.06 6.26 -21.60
N ILE A 67 -16.83 5.91 -22.86
CA ILE A 67 -15.98 6.55 -23.86
C ILE A 67 -16.83 7.07 -25.02
N ASP A 68 -16.27 7.95 -25.84
CA ASP A 68 -16.94 8.43 -27.06
C ASP A 68 -16.93 7.36 -28.18
N ALA A 69 -17.69 7.64 -29.24
CA ALA A 69 -17.85 6.70 -30.36
C ALA A 69 -16.56 6.51 -31.17
N GLU A 70 -15.68 7.51 -31.21
CA GLU A 70 -14.41 7.44 -31.93
C GLU A 70 -13.43 6.52 -31.19
N ALA A 71 -13.29 6.72 -29.88
CA ALA A 71 -12.51 5.84 -29.01
C ALA A 71 -13.06 4.41 -29.05
N LEU A 72 -14.39 4.23 -28.99
CA LEU A 72 -14.99 2.90 -29.09
C LEU A 72 -14.61 2.23 -30.41
N LYS A 73 -14.75 2.93 -31.54
CA LYS A 73 -14.37 2.40 -32.86
C LYS A 73 -12.89 2.04 -32.93
N HIS A 74 -12.01 2.82 -32.30
CA HIS A 74 -10.57 2.55 -32.27
C HIS A 74 -10.18 1.35 -31.40
N LEU A 75 -10.95 1.06 -30.33
CA LEU A 75 -10.65 -0.03 -29.40
C LEU A 75 -11.37 -1.33 -29.77
N SER A 76 -12.56 -1.24 -30.38
CA SER A 76 -13.37 -2.39 -30.78
C SER A 76 -12.57 -3.33 -31.66
N GLY A 77 -12.51 -4.58 -31.22
CA GLY A 77 -11.79 -5.65 -31.87
C GLY A 77 -10.27 -5.67 -31.70
N HIS A 78 -9.71 -4.69 -31.00
CA HIS A 78 -8.30 -4.63 -30.71
C HIS A 78 -7.95 -4.98 -29.26
N ILE A 79 -8.90 -5.00 -28.33
CA ILE A 79 -8.64 -5.30 -26.91
C ILE A 79 -8.72 -6.80 -26.62
N ASP A 80 -7.66 -7.35 -25.99
CA ASP A 80 -7.60 -8.75 -25.56
C ASP A 80 -8.11 -8.95 -24.13
N HIS A 81 -7.82 -7.99 -23.25
CA HIS A 81 -8.12 -8.07 -21.81
C HIS A 81 -8.64 -6.73 -21.28
N VAL A 82 -9.72 -6.76 -20.50
CA VAL A 82 -10.25 -5.60 -19.78
C VAL A 82 -10.03 -5.81 -18.28
N PHE A 83 -9.17 -5.02 -17.66
CA PHE A 83 -8.94 -5.02 -16.22
C PHE A 83 -9.74 -3.90 -15.54
N HIS A 84 -10.70 -4.28 -14.70
CA HIS A 84 -11.53 -3.37 -13.94
C HIS A 84 -11.11 -3.30 -12.46
N LEU A 85 -10.33 -2.26 -12.11
CA LEU A 85 -9.87 -1.96 -10.75
C LEU A 85 -10.45 -0.67 -10.20
N ALA A 86 -11.22 0.07 -11.00
CA ALA A 86 -11.78 1.36 -10.60
C ALA A 86 -12.91 1.16 -9.58
N ALA A 87 -12.52 0.96 -8.33
CA ALA A 87 -13.36 1.12 -7.17
C ALA A 87 -12.76 2.21 -6.30
N VAL A 88 -13.57 3.20 -5.93
CA VAL A 88 -13.11 4.21 -4.98
C VAL A 88 -13.48 3.74 -3.58
N TYR A 89 -12.46 3.58 -2.75
CA TYR A 89 -12.62 3.49 -1.30
C TYR A 89 -12.06 4.78 -0.72
N ASP A 90 -12.95 5.74 -0.49
CA ASP A 90 -12.69 6.90 0.34
C ASP A 90 -13.69 6.82 1.50
N MET A 91 -13.17 6.77 2.73
CA MET A 91 -14.01 6.69 3.92
C MET A 91 -14.91 7.92 4.12
N ASN A 92 -14.69 9.00 3.36
CA ASN A 92 -15.52 10.20 3.36
C ASN A 92 -16.60 10.21 2.26
N MET A 93 -16.67 9.19 1.40
CA MET A 93 -17.71 9.11 0.35
C MET A 93 -19.06 8.73 0.92
N THR A 94 -20.12 9.32 0.35
CA THR A 94 -21.49 8.91 0.65
C THR A 94 -21.83 7.57 -0.03
N ASP A 95 -22.79 6.83 0.54
CA ASP A 95 -23.30 5.59 -0.04
C ASP A 95 -23.70 5.74 -1.52
N ALA A 96 -24.34 6.86 -1.88
CA ALA A 96 -24.77 7.13 -3.25
C ALA A 96 -23.59 7.33 -4.21
N GLN A 97 -22.49 7.95 -3.74
CA GLN A 97 -21.28 8.09 -4.55
C GLN A 97 -20.59 6.74 -4.75
N ALA A 98 -20.52 5.91 -3.70
CA ALA A 98 -19.94 4.58 -3.78
C ALA A 98 -20.75 3.67 -4.71
N ASP A 99 -22.09 3.73 -4.66
CA ASP A 99 -22.99 2.99 -5.55
C ASP A 99 -22.79 3.40 -7.03
N LYS A 100 -22.76 4.72 -7.30
CA LYS A 100 -22.55 5.24 -8.65
C LYS A 100 -21.19 4.84 -9.24
N VAL A 101 -20.13 4.85 -8.44
CA VAL A 101 -18.79 4.52 -8.93
C VAL A 101 -18.57 3.02 -9.01
N ASN A 102 -18.91 2.27 -7.95
CA ASN A 102 -18.59 0.85 -7.86
C ASN A 102 -19.62 -0.01 -8.58
N ASN A 103 -20.92 0.27 -8.44
CA ASN A 103 -21.96 -0.58 -9.02
C ASN A 103 -22.33 -0.13 -10.43
N GLU A 104 -22.79 1.12 -10.61
CA GLU A 104 -23.10 1.62 -11.96
C GLU A 104 -21.85 1.64 -12.85
N GLY A 105 -20.69 2.02 -12.29
CA GLY A 105 -19.41 1.98 -12.98
C GLY A 105 -19.02 0.58 -13.44
N THR A 106 -19.18 -0.45 -12.58
CA THR A 106 -18.94 -1.84 -12.99
C THR A 106 -19.90 -2.26 -14.10
N ALA A 107 -21.19 -1.95 -13.99
CA ALA A 107 -22.17 -2.28 -15.02
C ALA A 107 -21.84 -1.64 -16.37
N ASN A 108 -21.44 -0.37 -16.38
CA ASN A 108 -21.04 0.34 -17.59
C ASN A 108 -19.78 -0.26 -18.23
N ILE A 109 -18.80 -0.68 -17.43
CA ILE A 109 -17.56 -1.31 -17.92
C ILE A 109 -17.80 -2.75 -18.41
N VAL A 110 -18.71 -3.49 -17.78
CA VAL A 110 -19.20 -4.78 -18.30
C VAL A 110 -19.89 -4.61 -19.64
N ALA A 111 -20.73 -3.58 -19.79
CA ALA A 111 -21.39 -3.28 -21.07
C ALA A 111 -20.37 -2.90 -22.16
N LEU A 112 -19.39 -2.06 -21.83
CA LEU A 112 -18.29 -1.69 -22.74
C LEU A 112 -17.49 -2.91 -23.19
N ALA A 113 -17.13 -3.82 -22.27
CA ALA A 113 -16.41 -5.05 -22.62
C ALA A 113 -17.17 -5.91 -23.64
N GLY A 114 -18.50 -5.92 -23.59
CA GLY A 114 -19.35 -6.57 -24.59
C GLY A 114 -19.30 -5.90 -25.98
N GLN A 115 -19.12 -4.58 -26.04
CA GLN A 115 -19.01 -3.80 -27.27
C GLN A 115 -17.62 -3.86 -27.91
N LEU A 116 -16.60 -4.26 -27.15
CA LEU A 116 -15.21 -4.35 -27.62
C LEU A 116 -14.88 -5.63 -28.41
N ALA A 117 -15.85 -6.54 -28.58
CA ALA A 117 -15.64 -7.76 -29.37
C ALA A 117 -15.18 -7.43 -30.81
N ASN A 118 -14.30 -8.25 -31.39
CA ASN A 118 -13.83 -8.06 -32.76
C ASN A 118 -14.85 -8.52 -33.81
N GLU A 119 -14.63 -8.14 -35.07
CA GLU A 119 -15.46 -8.50 -36.23
C GLU A 119 -15.61 -10.02 -36.41
N ASN A 120 -14.63 -10.80 -35.93
CA ASN A 120 -14.63 -12.26 -35.94
C ASN A 120 -15.32 -12.88 -34.72
N GLY A 121 -15.95 -12.06 -33.85
CA GLY A 121 -16.66 -12.50 -32.65
C GLY A 121 -15.77 -12.89 -31.46
N THR A 122 -14.45 -12.70 -31.55
CA THR A 122 -13.54 -12.91 -30.41
C THR A 122 -13.75 -11.79 -29.40
N LYS A 123 -14.08 -12.19 -28.17
CA LYS A 123 -14.40 -11.28 -27.06
C LYS A 123 -13.18 -11.08 -26.16
N PRO A 124 -12.96 -9.87 -25.63
CA PRO A 124 -11.94 -9.68 -24.59
C PRO A 124 -12.27 -10.49 -23.35
N CYS A 125 -11.25 -10.87 -22.59
CA CYS A 125 -11.45 -11.44 -21.26
C CYS A 125 -11.57 -10.31 -20.22
N PHE A 126 -12.63 -10.32 -19.40
CA PHE A 126 -12.90 -9.35 -18.36
C PHE A 126 -12.31 -9.78 -17.01
N HIS A 127 -11.54 -8.91 -16.37
CA HIS A 127 -10.81 -9.16 -15.14
C HIS A 127 -11.32 -8.19 -14.08
N HIS A 128 -12.11 -8.65 -13.12
CA HIS A 128 -12.67 -7.82 -12.07
C HIS A 128 -11.91 -7.95 -10.76
N VAL A 129 -11.48 -6.83 -10.18
CA VAL A 129 -10.89 -6.82 -8.82
C VAL A 129 -11.96 -6.54 -7.78
N SER A 130 -12.42 -7.62 -7.16
CA SER A 130 -13.35 -7.64 -6.02
C SER A 130 -12.56 -7.56 -4.70
N SER A 131 -13.01 -8.23 -3.63
CA SER A 131 -12.33 -8.33 -2.34
C SER A 131 -12.90 -9.49 -1.52
N VAL A 132 -12.13 -10.00 -0.54
CA VAL A 132 -12.65 -10.87 0.54
C VAL A 132 -13.87 -10.29 1.26
N ALA A 133 -14.07 -8.97 1.17
CA ALA A 133 -15.23 -8.24 1.68
C ALA A 133 -16.60 -8.76 1.15
N VAL A 134 -16.64 -9.55 0.08
CA VAL A 134 -17.89 -10.16 -0.40
C VAL A 134 -18.50 -11.14 0.59
N ALA A 135 -17.71 -11.70 1.51
CA ALA A 135 -18.22 -12.55 2.58
C ALA A 135 -18.93 -11.76 3.70
N GLY A 136 -18.93 -10.42 3.66
CA GLY A 136 -19.49 -9.62 4.74
C GLY A 136 -18.64 -9.67 6.01
N ALA A 137 -19.21 -9.19 7.13
CA ALA A 137 -18.51 -9.13 8.42
C ALA A 137 -18.80 -10.33 9.34
N ASP A 138 -19.88 -11.04 9.07
CA ASP A 138 -20.52 -11.98 9.99
C ASP A 138 -20.56 -13.42 9.46
N TYR A 139 -19.99 -13.68 8.28
CA TYR A 139 -19.85 -15.05 7.79
C TYR A 139 -18.93 -15.86 8.71
N GLU A 140 -19.40 -17.05 9.10
CA GLU A 140 -18.66 -17.98 9.96
C GLU A 140 -18.38 -19.28 9.21
N GLY A 141 -17.11 -19.69 9.17
CA GLY A 141 -16.68 -20.93 8.51
C GLY A 141 -15.76 -20.68 7.33
N VAL A 142 -15.65 -21.68 6.45
CA VAL A 142 -14.76 -21.64 5.29
C VAL A 142 -15.50 -21.08 4.08
N PHE A 143 -15.05 -19.94 3.56
CA PHE A 143 -15.55 -19.31 2.35
C PHE A 143 -14.62 -19.64 1.18
N THR A 144 -15.08 -20.46 0.25
CA THR A 144 -14.28 -20.97 -0.88
C THR A 144 -14.40 -20.09 -2.13
N ASP A 145 -13.49 -20.27 -3.09
CA ASP A 145 -13.52 -19.55 -4.38
C ASP A 145 -14.82 -19.76 -5.19
N GLU A 146 -15.53 -20.86 -4.98
CA GLU A 146 -16.78 -21.17 -5.68
C GLU A 146 -17.99 -20.42 -5.09
N MET A 147 -17.91 -20.08 -3.80
CA MET A 147 -18.98 -19.42 -3.05
C MET A 147 -19.10 -17.96 -3.44
N PHE A 148 -20.33 -17.44 -3.41
CA PHE A 148 -20.60 -16.02 -3.65
C PHE A 148 -21.73 -15.49 -2.79
N ASP A 149 -22.96 -15.97 -2.99
CA ASP A 149 -24.13 -15.59 -2.18
C ASP A 149 -24.57 -16.79 -1.34
N GLU A 150 -24.20 -16.75 -0.07
CA GLU A 150 -24.44 -17.78 0.94
C GLU A 150 -25.42 -17.28 2.01
N GLY A 151 -26.12 -16.17 1.75
CA GLY A 151 -27.02 -15.52 2.71
C GLY A 151 -26.30 -14.64 3.75
N GLN A 152 -25.04 -14.26 3.52
CA GLN A 152 -24.29 -13.36 4.40
C GLN A 152 -24.86 -11.93 4.44
N HIS A 153 -24.68 -11.23 5.55
CA HIS A 153 -25.20 -9.86 5.68
C HIS A 153 -24.21 -8.81 5.19
N VAL A 154 -24.50 -8.21 4.04
CA VAL A 154 -23.71 -7.11 3.45
C VAL A 154 -24.32 -5.73 3.73
N ARG A 155 -24.85 -5.49 4.94
CA ARG A 155 -25.55 -4.22 5.26
C ARG A 155 -24.62 -3.01 5.24
N HIS A 156 -23.36 -3.17 5.65
CA HIS A 156 -22.40 -2.07 5.65
C HIS A 156 -22.08 -1.64 4.21
N PRO A 157 -22.05 -0.33 3.90
CA PRO A 157 -21.90 0.18 2.52
C PRO A 157 -20.68 -0.38 1.78
N TYR A 158 -19.56 -0.55 2.50
CA TYR A 158 -18.35 -1.16 1.94
C TYR A 158 -18.58 -2.60 1.43
N TYR A 159 -19.10 -3.49 2.29
CA TYR A 159 -19.38 -4.88 1.91
C TYR A 159 -20.45 -4.93 0.81
N ARG A 160 -21.49 -4.11 0.93
CA ARG A 160 -22.59 -4.02 -0.04
C ARG A 160 -22.10 -3.73 -1.45
N THR A 161 -21.30 -2.68 -1.62
CA THR A 161 -20.81 -2.27 -2.94
C THR A 161 -19.84 -3.28 -3.54
N LYS A 162 -18.99 -3.94 -2.73
CA LYS A 162 -18.11 -5.01 -3.21
C LYS A 162 -18.87 -6.27 -3.62
N PHE A 163 -19.88 -6.65 -2.86
CA PHE A 163 -20.76 -7.76 -3.20
C PHE A 163 -21.55 -7.47 -4.50
N GLN A 164 -22.20 -6.31 -4.59
CA GLN A 164 -23.04 -5.94 -5.74
C GLN A 164 -22.24 -5.78 -7.03
N SER A 165 -21.06 -5.15 -6.99
CA SER A 165 -20.20 -5.05 -8.18
C SER A 165 -19.76 -6.42 -8.69
N GLU A 166 -19.44 -7.36 -7.81
CA GLU A 166 -19.13 -8.74 -8.22
C GLU A 166 -20.37 -9.47 -8.77
N ALA A 167 -21.55 -9.29 -8.17
CA ALA A 167 -22.82 -9.84 -8.68
C ALA A 167 -23.08 -9.39 -10.12
N ILE A 168 -22.90 -8.09 -10.40
CA ILE A 168 -23.05 -7.52 -11.75
C ILE A 168 -22.16 -8.25 -12.75
N VAL A 169 -20.90 -8.53 -12.41
CA VAL A 169 -19.98 -9.26 -13.31
C VAL A 169 -20.46 -10.70 -13.52
N ARG A 170 -20.82 -11.40 -12.45
CA ARG A 170 -21.26 -12.81 -12.52
C ARG A 170 -22.53 -12.98 -13.35
N GLU A 171 -23.49 -12.09 -13.17
CA GLU A 171 -24.83 -12.19 -13.76
C GLU A 171 -24.92 -11.56 -15.16
N HIS A 172 -24.24 -10.44 -15.39
CA HIS A 172 -24.45 -9.62 -16.59
C HIS A 172 -23.27 -9.65 -17.58
N CYS A 173 -22.10 -10.16 -17.19
CA CYS A 173 -20.93 -10.19 -18.09
C CYS A 173 -21.05 -11.30 -19.15
N LYS A 174 -21.19 -10.88 -20.42
CA LYS A 174 -21.39 -11.77 -21.58
C LYS A 174 -20.09 -12.20 -22.27
N VAL A 175 -18.94 -11.72 -21.80
CA VAL A 175 -17.61 -12.10 -22.26
C VAL A 175 -16.96 -13.05 -21.25
N PRO A 176 -15.89 -13.80 -21.60
CA PRO A 176 -15.15 -14.57 -20.61
C PRO A 176 -14.70 -13.66 -19.47
N TRP A 177 -14.93 -14.04 -18.21
CA TRP A 177 -14.60 -13.19 -17.07
C TRP A 177 -13.88 -13.96 -15.97
N ARG A 178 -13.11 -13.25 -15.14
CA ARG A 178 -12.41 -13.76 -13.97
C ARG A 178 -12.49 -12.73 -12.85
N VAL A 179 -12.72 -13.21 -11.63
CA VAL A 179 -12.83 -12.36 -10.44
C VAL A 179 -11.63 -12.61 -9.53
N TYR A 180 -10.99 -11.54 -9.09
CA TYR A 180 -9.88 -11.59 -8.14
C TYR A 180 -10.35 -11.00 -6.81
N ARG A 181 -10.25 -11.77 -5.73
CA ARG A 181 -10.66 -11.38 -4.37
C ARG A 181 -9.42 -11.22 -3.50
N PRO A 182 -8.69 -10.09 -3.59
CA PRO A 182 -7.60 -9.84 -2.68
C PRO A 182 -8.09 -9.67 -1.25
N GLY A 183 -7.23 -10.04 -0.31
CA GLY A 183 -7.33 -9.66 1.09
C GLY A 183 -7.00 -8.18 1.30
N MET A 184 -6.44 -7.88 2.46
CA MET A 184 -5.82 -6.61 2.78
C MET A 184 -4.51 -6.46 1.98
N VAL A 185 -4.56 -5.67 0.92
CA VAL A 185 -3.39 -5.42 0.07
C VAL A 185 -2.47 -4.42 0.74
N VAL A 186 -1.24 -4.85 1.00
CA VAL A 186 -0.16 -4.05 1.60
C VAL A 186 0.90 -3.72 0.55
N GLY A 187 1.85 -2.86 0.93
CA GLY A 187 2.97 -2.42 0.11
C GLY A 187 3.78 -3.56 -0.51
N HIS A 188 4.57 -3.20 -1.50
CA HIS A 188 5.41 -4.14 -2.24
C HIS A 188 6.38 -4.87 -1.29
N SER A 189 6.45 -6.20 -1.35
CA SER A 189 7.20 -7.01 -0.39
C SER A 189 8.71 -6.69 -0.37
N GLN A 190 9.30 -6.42 -1.53
CA GLN A 190 10.73 -6.10 -1.68
C GLN A 190 11.09 -4.62 -1.47
N THR A 191 10.28 -3.68 -1.96
CA THR A 191 10.61 -2.23 -1.90
C THR A 191 9.91 -1.50 -0.77
N GLY A 192 8.87 -2.11 -0.18
CA GLY A 192 8.00 -1.49 0.81
C GLY A 192 6.99 -0.50 0.22
N GLU A 193 7.04 -0.26 -1.09
CA GLU A 193 6.33 0.84 -1.74
C GLU A 193 4.81 0.77 -1.52
N MET A 194 4.26 1.86 -0.99
CA MET A 194 2.83 2.06 -0.70
C MET A 194 2.44 3.53 -0.88
N ASP A 195 1.14 3.82 -1.08
CA ASP A 195 0.64 5.18 -1.37
C ASP A 195 -0.45 5.72 -0.46
N LYS A 196 -1.01 4.88 0.41
CA LYS A 196 -2.04 5.29 1.36
C LYS A 196 -1.91 4.58 2.69
N ILE A 197 -2.19 5.32 3.76
CA ILE A 197 -2.26 4.79 5.13
C ILE A 197 -3.68 4.26 5.32
N ASP A 198 -3.92 3.03 4.86
CA ASP A 198 -5.18 2.31 5.04
C ASP A 198 -4.96 0.95 5.72
N GLY A 199 -6.02 0.31 6.21
CA GLY A 199 -5.96 -1.05 6.74
C GLY A 199 -4.96 -1.20 7.90
N PRO A 200 -3.88 -2.02 7.76
CA PRO A 200 -3.00 -2.30 8.88
C PRO A 200 -2.10 -1.10 9.23
N TYR A 201 -1.97 -0.14 8.32
CA TYR A 201 -1.14 1.05 8.51
C TYR A 201 -1.70 2.02 9.55
N TYR A 202 -2.99 1.93 9.88
CA TYR A 202 -3.55 2.71 11.00
C TYR A 202 -2.89 2.37 12.33
N PHE A 203 -2.34 1.17 12.49
CA PHE A 203 -1.62 0.78 13.70
C PHE A 203 -0.18 1.29 13.74
N PHE A 204 0.40 1.79 12.64
CA PHE A 204 1.82 2.13 12.60
C PHE A 204 2.16 3.32 13.51
N LYS A 205 1.33 4.38 13.53
CA LYS A 205 1.52 5.51 14.47
C LYS A 205 1.38 5.08 15.94
N PRO A 206 0.31 4.36 16.35
CA PRO A 206 0.24 3.78 17.69
C PRO A 206 1.44 2.89 18.05
N ILE A 207 1.87 1.98 17.15
CA ILE A 207 3.03 1.11 17.35
C ILE A 207 4.29 1.95 17.54
N LYS A 208 4.51 2.99 16.73
CA LYS A 208 5.65 3.90 16.86
C LYS A 208 5.65 4.61 18.22
N ARG A 209 4.50 5.11 18.67
CA ARG A 209 4.38 5.73 20.00
C ARG A 209 4.72 4.75 21.11
N ILE A 210 4.27 3.50 21.00
CA ILE A 210 4.61 2.44 21.95
C ILE A 210 6.13 2.18 21.95
N ARG A 211 6.71 1.94 20.77
CA ARG A 211 8.17 1.75 20.58
C ARG A 211 8.98 2.88 21.23
N ASP A 212 8.56 4.13 21.03
CA ASP A 212 9.33 5.30 21.46
C ASP A 212 9.17 5.60 22.97
N ASN A 213 8.10 5.13 23.62
CA ASN A 213 7.79 5.48 25.02
C ASN A 213 7.75 4.30 25.99
N VAL A 214 7.76 3.05 25.51
CA VAL A 214 7.70 1.84 26.33
C VAL A 214 9.05 1.12 26.30
N PRO A 215 9.67 0.85 27.47
CA PRO A 215 10.93 0.11 27.51
C PRO A 215 10.81 -1.28 26.88
N LYS A 216 11.79 -1.68 26.07
CA LYS A 216 11.79 -2.97 25.35
C LYS A 216 11.65 -4.20 26.25
N TRP A 217 12.12 -4.11 27.49
CA TRP A 217 12.05 -5.22 28.46
C TRP A 217 10.65 -5.46 29.02
N LEU A 218 9.72 -4.52 28.85
CA LEU A 218 8.36 -4.62 29.39
C LEU A 218 7.43 -5.31 28.38
N PRO A 219 7.00 -6.56 28.61
CA PRO A 219 6.11 -7.25 27.69
C PRO A 219 4.71 -6.64 27.70
N LEU A 220 4.10 -6.49 26.53
CA LEU A 220 2.72 -6.05 26.37
C LEU A 220 1.78 -7.23 26.26
N LEU A 221 0.58 -7.12 26.84
CA LEU A 221 -0.45 -8.13 26.71
C LEU A 221 -1.07 -8.05 25.30
N GLY A 222 -1.04 -9.17 24.58
CA GLY A 222 -1.63 -9.27 23.25
C GLY A 222 -3.15 -9.44 23.27
N ILE A 223 -3.79 -9.06 22.17
CA ILE A 223 -5.19 -9.37 21.89
C ILE A 223 -5.30 -10.66 21.07
N GLU A 224 -6.41 -11.37 21.22
CA GLU A 224 -6.85 -12.39 20.25
C GLU A 224 -7.72 -11.74 19.18
N GLY A 225 -7.83 -12.38 18.02
CA GLY A 225 -8.68 -11.91 16.93
C GLY A 225 -8.71 -12.89 15.77
N GLY A 226 -9.60 -12.62 14.82
CA GLY A 226 -9.81 -13.38 13.61
C GLY A 226 -8.62 -13.38 12.66
N GLN A 227 -8.69 -14.22 11.63
CA GLN A 227 -7.71 -14.26 10.56
C GLN A 227 -7.75 -12.96 9.74
N MET A 228 -6.57 -12.45 9.43
CA MET A 228 -6.37 -11.23 8.65
C MET A 228 -5.79 -11.62 7.30
N PRO A 229 -6.63 -11.91 6.28
CA PRO A 229 -6.14 -12.18 4.93
C PRO A 229 -5.36 -10.97 4.44
N VAL A 230 -4.04 -11.11 4.32
CA VAL A 230 -3.12 -10.05 3.91
C VAL A 230 -2.32 -10.54 2.70
N ALA A 231 -1.96 -9.64 1.80
CA ALA A 231 -1.11 -9.96 0.66
C ALA A 231 -0.36 -8.72 0.19
N PRO A 232 0.92 -8.81 -0.18
CA PRO A 232 1.65 -7.67 -0.74
C PRO A 232 1.25 -7.45 -2.21
N VAL A 233 1.28 -6.20 -2.65
CA VAL A 233 0.73 -5.79 -3.96
C VAL A 233 1.43 -6.46 -5.14
N ASP A 234 2.72 -6.76 -5.03
CA ASP A 234 3.51 -7.47 -6.03
C ASP A 234 3.02 -8.91 -6.23
N TYR A 235 2.74 -9.64 -5.17
CA TYR A 235 2.11 -10.97 -5.29
C TYR A 235 0.72 -10.87 -5.94
N VAL A 236 -0.11 -9.93 -5.50
CA VAL A 236 -1.47 -9.75 -6.04
C VAL A 236 -1.42 -9.50 -7.55
N VAL A 237 -0.54 -8.60 -7.99
CA VAL A 237 -0.37 -8.28 -9.41
C VAL A 237 0.24 -9.44 -10.19
N ASP A 238 1.24 -10.12 -9.65
CA ASP A 238 1.89 -11.26 -10.32
C ASP A 238 0.88 -12.40 -10.53
N ALA A 239 0.10 -12.71 -9.50
CA ALA A 239 -0.97 -13.70 -9.57
C ALA A 239 -2.04 -13.27 -10.59
N MET A 240 -2.52 -12.03 -10.54
CA MET A 240 -3.50 -11.50 -11.49
C MET A 240 -3.02 -11.61 -12.93
N VAL A 241 -1.81 -11.16 -13.24
CA VAL A 241 -1.26 -11.18 -14.59
C VAL A 241 -1.03 -12.62 -15.05
N HIS A 242 -0.53 -13.50 -14.19
CA HIS A 242 -0.36 -14.91 -14.55
C HIS A 242 -1.70 -15.59 -14.83
N ILE A 243 -2.65 -15.47 -13.89
CA ILE A 243 -3.97 -16.07 -14.00
C ILE A 243 -4.67 -15.52 -15.24
N ALA A 244 -4.62 -14.22 -15.53
CA ALA A 244 -5.26 -13.61 -16.69
C ALA A 244 -4.86 -14.23 -18.03
N HIS A 245 -3.65 -14.80 -18.15
CA HIS A 245 -3.16 -15.43 -19.38
C HIS A 245 -3.29 -16.97 -19.36
N LYS A 246 -3.77 -17.57 -18.27
CA LYS A 246 -4.05 -19.01 -18.18
C LYS A 246 -5.33 -19.37 -18.93
N LYS A 247 -5.34 -20.50 -19.62
CA LYS A 247 -6.51 -21.02 -20.34
C LYS A 247 -7.37 -21.91 -19.43
N GLY A 248 -8.67 -22.01 -19.72
CA GLY A 248 -9.58 -22.95 -19.05
C GLY A 248 -10.00 -22.56 -17.62
N VAL A 249 -9.75 -21.31 -17.24
CA VAL A 249 -10.04 -20.79 -15.89
C VAL A 249 -11.04 -19.62 -15.90
N ASP A 250 -11.80 -19.50 -16.98
CA ASP A 250 -12.86 -18.50 -17.12
C ASP A 250 -14.04 -18.83 -16.20
N ARG A 251 -14.79 -17.78 -15.83
CA ARG A 251 -15.95 -17.82 -14.93
C ARG A 251 -15.62 -18.38 -13.55
N ARG A 252 -14.42 -18.05 -13.04
CA ARG A 252 -13.94 -18.44 -11.72
C ARG A 252 -13.54 -17.21 -10.90
N ALA A 253 -13.61 -17.35 -9.59
CA ALA A 253 -13.01 -16.45 -8.63
C ALA A 253 -11.71 -17.03 -8.06
N PHE A 254 -10.84 -16.12 -7.60
CA PHE A 254 -9.51 -16.41 -7.07
C PHE A 254 -9.24 -15.55 -5.84
N PHE A 255 -9.10 -16.15 -4.66
CA PHE A 255 -8.61 -15.46 -3.48
C PHE A 255 -7.11 -15.17 -3.60
N LEU A 256 -6.74 -13.90 -3.52
CA LEU A 256 -5.35 -13.45 -3.58
C LEU A 256 -4.90 -13.06 -2.18
N ILE A 257 -4.55 -14.06 -1.40
CA ILE A 257 -4.23 -13.97 0.02
C ILE A 257 -2.94 -14.73 0.32
N GLN A 258 -2.32 -14.45 1.46
CA GLN A 258 -1.29 -15.30 2.04
C GLN A 258 -1.89 -16.65 2.46
N ASP A 259 -1.14 -17.73 2.24
CA ASP A 259 -1.43 -19.02 2.86
C ASP A 259 -1.28 -18.89 4.39
N GLU A 260 -2.15 -19.56 5.14
CA GLU A 260 -2.26 -19.44 6.60
C GLU A 260 -2.18 -17.98 7.11
N PRO A 261 -3.20 -17.14 6.86
CA PRO A 261 -3.15 -15.72 7.22
C PRO A 261 -2.93 -15.51 8.73
N PRO A 262 -2.16 -14.48 9.14
CA PRO A 262 -1.98 -14.17 10.55
C PRO A 262 -3.31 -13.74 11.17
N THR A 263 -3.55 -14.12 12.42
CA THR A 263 -4.61 -13.51 13.24
C THR A 263 -4.30 -12.04 13.54
N ALA A 264 -5.30 -11.23 13.90
CA ALA A 264 -5.08 -9.82 14.29
C ALA A 264 -4.01 -9.68 15.39
N GLY A 265 -4.04 -10.59 16.38
CA GLY A 265 -3.03 -10.70 17.41
C GLY A 265 -1.64 -11.02 16.87
N GLN A 266 -1.51 -12.01 15.98
CA GLN A 266 -0.24 -12.34 15.31
C GLN A 266 0.29 -11.17 14.50
N MET A 267 -0.56 -10.54 13.69
CA MET A 267 -0.21 -9.39 12.86
C MET A 267 0.37 -8.25 13.70
N LEU A 268 -0.26 -7.91 14.83
CA LEU A 268 0.26 -6.87 15.72
C LEU A 268 1.64 -7.21 16.27
N ARG A 269 1.92 -8.48 16.60
CA ARG A 269 3.26 -8.92 17.04
C ARG A 269 4.29 -8.76 15.94
N ILE A 270 3.95 -9.18 14.72
CA ILE A 270 4.83 -9.08 13.56
C ILE A 270 5.19 -7.62 13.30
N LEU A 271 4.20 -6.72 13.29
CA LEU A 271 4.42 -5.29 13.09
C LEU A 271 5.20 -4.64 14.25
N MET A 272 4.93 -5.02 15.50
CA MET A 272 5.68 -4.51 16.66
C MET A 272 7.16 -4.92 16.60
N ARG A 273 7.43 -6.17 16.18
CA ARG A 273 8.79 -6.67 15.97
C ARG A 273 9.50 -5.94 14.82
N ALA A 274 8.80 -5.74 13.70
CA ALA A 274 9.30 -4.95 12.56
C ALA A 274 9.64 -3.50 12.95
N ALA A 275 8.88 -2.92 13.89
CA ALA A 275 9.16 -1.61 14.46
C ALA A 275 10.32 -1.62 15.48
N HIS A 276 10.87 -2.77 15.86
CA HIS A 276 11.78 -2.95 17.00
C HIS A 276 11.21 -2.46 18.34
N GLY A 277 9.89 -2.58 18.52
CA GLY A 277 9.18 -2.28 19.77
C GLY A 277 9.28 -3.41 20.82
N PRO A 278 8.59 -3.26 21.97
CA PRO A 278 8.55 -4.29 23.02
C PRO A 278 7.82 -5.56 22.55
N ASP A 279 8.18 -6.69 23.15
CA ASP A 279 7.52 -7.96 22.86
C ASP A 279 6.05 -7.97 23.30
N ILE A 280 5.21 -8.67 22.53
CA ILE A 280 3.80 -8.86 22.83
C ILE A 280 3.58 -10.33 23.17
N VAL A 281 3.12 -10.60 24.40
CA VAL A 281 2.93 -11.95 24.95
C VAL A 281 1.45 -12.28 25.13
N ARG A 282 1.09 -13.56 25.00
CA ARG A 282 -0.29 -14.04 25.20
C ARG A 282 -0.68 -14.10 26.69
N ARG A 283 0.29 -14.33 27.57
CA ARG A 283 0.12 -14.30 29.02
C ARG A 283 1.36 -13.65 29.64
N LEU A 284 1.17 -12.82 30.66
CA LEU A 284 2.29 -12.30 31.43
C LEU A 284 2.95 -13.45 32.19
N PRO A 285 4.27 -13.68 32.02
CA PRO A 285 4.97 -14.64 32.84
C PRO A 285 5.08 -14.04 34.25
N THR A 286 4.16 -14.39 35.14
CA THR A 286 4.15 -13.92 36.53
C THR A 286 5.19 -14.62 37.41
N GLN A 287 5.91 -15.62 36.87
CA GLN A 287 6.68 -16.56 37.68
C GLN A 287 8.20 -16.54 37.45
N GLU A 288 8.73 -15.66 36.60
CA GLU A 288 10.16 -15.68 36.21
C GLU A 288 10.81 -14.29 36.10
N TRP A 289 10.26 -13.26 36.75
CA TRP A 289 10.92 -11.95 36.73
C TRP A 289 12.08 -11.91 37.74
N PRO A 290 13.29 -11.50 37.33
CA PRO A 290 14.35 -11.15 38.27
C PRO A 290 13.85 -10.14 39.30
N ALA A 291 14.24 -10.29 40.57
CA ALA A 291 13.77 -9.44 41.66
C ALA A 291 13.97 -7.92 41.42
N SER A 292 14.98 -7.55 40.62
CA SER A 292 15.23 -6.18 40.18
C SER A 292 14.16 -5.62 39.24
N ILE A 293 13.64 -6.45 38.33
CA ILE A 293 12.56 -6.10 37.40
C ILE A 293 11.23 -6.06 38.15
N GLU A 294 11.02 -7.01 39.07
CA GLU A 294 9.82 -7.05 39.92
C GLU A 294 9.72 -5.79 40.81
N GLN A 295 10.83 -5.33 41.38
CA GLN A 295 10.87 -4.06 42.14
C GLN A 295 10.60 -2.83 41.27
N GLN A 296 11.15 -2.77 40.05
CA GLN A 296 10.87 -1.66 39.13
C GLN A 296 9.40 -1.66 38.70
N PHE A 297 8.84 -2.83 38.39
CA PHE A 297 7.42 -2.97 38.07
C PHE A 297 6.54 -2.57 39.26
N LYS A 298 6.78 -3.10 40.46
CA LYS A 298 6.05 -2.73 41.68
C LYS A 298 6.09 -1.23 41.96
N ARG A 299 7.22 -0.55 41.74
CA ARG A 299 7.35 0.91 41.87
C ARG A 299 6.58 1.69 40.80
N LEU A 300 6.52 1.16 39.57
CA LEU A 300 5.73 1.73 38.48
C LEU A 300 4.23 1.52 38.67
N THR A 301 3.81 0.46 39.37
CA THR A 301 2.40 0.08 39.56
C THR A 301 1.81 0.47 40.92
N SER A 302 2.60 0.88 41.91
CA SER A 302 2.12 1.04 43.30
C SER A 302 1.20 2.23 43.56
N ASN A 303 1.07 3.18 42.62
CA ASN A 303 0.29 4.41 42.83
C ASN A 303 -0.82 4.66 41.78
N ILE A 304 -1.21 3.67 40.98
CA ILE A 304 -2.23 3.86 39.95
C ILE A 304 -3.18 2.66 39.91
N PRO A 305 -4.51 2.85 40.01
CA PRO A 305 -5.48 1.80 39.70
C PRO A 305 -5.35 1.47 38.22
N MET A 306 -4.56 0.43 37.92
CA MET A 306 -4.05 0.14 36.58
C MET A 306 -5.19 -0.14 35.59
N ALA A 307 -6.30 -0.73 36.03
CA ALA A 307 -7.45 -1.05 35.19
C ALA A 307 -8.13 0.21 34.62
N GLU A 308 -8.45 1.19 35.46
CA GLU A 308 -9.11 2.43 35.01
C GLU A 308 -8.15 3.37 34.24
N TRP A 309 -6.86 3.38 34.60
CA TRP A 309 -5.84 4.20 33.92
C TRP A 309 -5.52 3.67 32.52
N LEU A 310 -5.45 2.33 32.34
CA LEU A 310 -5.34 1.72 31.01
C LEU A 310 -6.62 1.97 30.20
N GLU A 311 -7.81 1.66 30.73
CA GLU A 311 -9.08 1.82 30.00
C GLU A 311 -9.30 3.26 29.48
N LYS A 312 -9.12 4.27 30.34
CA LYS A 312 -9.37 5.67 29.98
C LYS A 312 -8.34 6.23 28.99
N ARG A 313 -7.10 5.71 28.98
CA ARG A 313 -6.07 6.10 27.99
C ARG A 313 -6.20 5.33 26.69
N ILE A 314 -6.46 4.03 26.74
CA ILE A 314 -6.64 3.17 25.55
C ILE A 314 -7.82 3.68 24.72
N SER A 315 -8.95 3.99 25.37
CA SER A 315 -10.14 4.55 24.71
C SER A 315 -9.89 5.92 24.05
N LYS A 316 -9.11 6.81 24.68
CA LYS A 316 -8.82 8.17 24.14
C LYS A 316 -7.61 8.27 23.20
N SER A 317 -6.67 7.32 23.23
CA SER A 317 -5.37 7.45 22.56
C SER A 317 -5.15 6.53 21.37
N ILE A 318 -5.98 5.51 21.20
CA ILE A 318 -5.79 4.54 20.12
C ILE A 318 -6.07 5.17 18.74
N GLY A 319 -6.97 6.15 18.63
CA GLY A 319 -7.21 6.88 17.37
C GLY A 319 -7.61 5.98 16.20
N VAL A 320 -7.92 4.72 16.46
CA VAL A 320 -8.39 3.73 15.50
C VAL A 320 -9.91 3.89 15.42
N PRO A 321 -10.47 4.16 14.24
CA PRO A 321 -11.92 4.20 14.06
C PRO A 321 -12.57 2.92 14.59
N LEU A 322 -13.69 3.05 15.32
CA LEU A 322 -14.44 1.90 15.85
C LEU A 322 -14.85 0.90 14.75
N SER A 323 -14.97 1.36 13.50
CA SER A 323 -15.20 0.51 12.31
C SER A 323 -14.10 -0.52 12.07
N ILE A 324 -12.88 -0.30 12.57
CA ILE A 324 -11.75 -1.23 12.41
C ILE A 324 -11.88 -2.45 13.35
N LEU A 325 -12.57 -2.32 14.49
CA LEU A 325 -12.83 -3.45 15.39
C LEU A 325 -13.66 -4.55 14.72
N GLY A 326 -14.49 -4.20 13.72
CA GLY A 326 -15.24 -5.17 12.92
C GLY A 326 -14.34 -6.15 12.15
N TYR A 327 -13.16 -5.71 11.71
CA TYR A 327 -12.20 -6.58 11.02
C TYR A 327 -11.44 -7.51 11.98
N VAL A 328 -11.24 -7.07 13.24
CA VAL A 328 -10.56 -7.86 14.27
C VAL A 328 -11.36 -9.10 14.67
N ASN A 329 -12.69 -9.07 14.49
CA ASN A 329 -13.59 -10.18 14.85
C ASN A 329 -14.03 -11.03 13.65
N ASN A 330 -13.37 -10.94 12.49
CA ASN A 330 -13.74 -11.74 11.32
C ASN A 330 -13.58 -13.25 11.61
N ARG A 331 -14.66 -14.01 11.40
CA ARG A 331 -14.71 -15.47 11.61
C ARG A 331 -14.65 -16.27 10.30
N ALA A 332 -14.63 -15.58 9.17
CA ALA A 332 -14.46 -16.22 7.87
C ALA A 332 -13.00 -16.67 7.69
N VAL A 333 -12.83 -17.92 7.26
CA VAL A 333 -11.58 -18.48 6.78
C VAL A 333 -11.69 -18.59 5.26
N PHE A 334 -10.77 -17.97 4.53
CA PHE A 334 -10.79 -17.99 3.07
C PHE A 334 -9.89 -19.10 2.54
N ASP A 335 -10.40 -19.92 1.62
CA ASP A 335 -9.62 -20.98 0.96
C ASP A 335 -9.39 -20.63 -0.52
N ASP A 336 -8.11 -20.59 -0.91
CA ASP A 336 -7.63 -20.12 -2.21
C ASP A 336 -7.30 -21.27 -3.18
N VAL A 337 -8.02 -22.40 -3.10
CA VAL A 337 -7.79 -23.60 -3.93
C VAL A 337 -7.66 -23.27 -5.41
N ASN A 338 -8.53 -22.41 -5.95
CA ASN A 338 -8.48 -22.03 -7.36
C ASN A 338 -7.19 -21.25 -7.67
N THR A 339 -6.76 -20.37 -6.77
CA THR A 339 -5.51 -19.60 -6.91
C THR A 339 -4.31 -20.54 -6.89
N ARG A 340 -4.20 -21.43 -5.90
CA ARG A 340 -3.09 -22.41 -5.82
C ARG A 340 -3.03 -23.31 -7.06
N ALA A 341 -4.18 -23.80 -7.53
CA ALA A 341 -4.26 -24.58 -8.77
C ALA A 341 -3.87 -23.75 -10.02
N ALA A 342 -4.27 -22.47 -10.06
CA ALA A 342 -3.96 -21.57 -11.16
C ALA A 342 -2.48 -21.14 -11.17
N LEU A 343 -1.80 -21.05 -10.03
CA LEU A 343 -0.39 -20.66 -9.92
C LEU A 343 0.58 -21.85 -9.91
N LYS A 344 0.10 -23.10 -9.84
CA LYS A 344 0.95 -24.29 -9.84
C LYS A 344 1.95 -24.28 -11.01
N GLY A 345 3.25 -24.39 -10.68
CA GLY A 345 4.35 -24.41 -11.64
C GLY A 345 4.81 -23.04 -12.14
N SER A 346 4.21 -21.94 -11.67
CA SER A 346 4.59 -20.58 -12.07
C SER A 346 5.76 -20.00 -11.28
N GLY A 347 6.05 -20.55 -10.10
CA GLY A 347 6.99 -19.97 -9.12
C GLY A 347 6.42 -18.77 -8.35
N ILE A 348 5.17 -18.38 -8.60
CA ILE A 348 4.50 -17.28 -7.90
C ILE A 348 3.88 -17.83 -6.61
N HIS A 349 4.32 -17.30 -5.47
CA HIS A 349 3.83 -17.64 -4.14
C HIS A 349 3.67 -16.36 -3.32
N CYS A 350 2.65 -16.30 -2.46
CA CYS A 350 2.51 -15.18 -1.53
C CYS A 350 3.56 -15.34 -0.42
N PRO A 351 4.47 -14.38 -0.21
CA PRO A 351 5.39 -14.43 0.91
C PRO A 351 4.64 -14.23 2.23
N ARG A 352 5.21 -14.68 3.34
CA ARG A 352 4.59 -14.50 4.65
C ARG A 352 4.83 -13.07 5.14
N LEU A 353 3.86 -12.48 5.84
CA LEU A 353 3.98 -11.11 6.36
C LEU A 353 5.25 -10.90 7.19
N GLU A 354 5.69 -11.91 7.94
CA GLU A 354 6.93 -11.89 8.72
C GLU A 354 8.17 -11.57 7.88
N ASP A 355 8.18 -11.99 6.62
CA ASP A 355 9.35 -11.89 5.74
C ASP A 355 9.54 -10.47 5.17
N TYR A 356 8.48 -9.66 5.15
CA TYR A 356 8.49 -8.32 4.52
C TYR A 356 7.91 -7.20 5.40
N ALA A 357 7.46 -7.49 6.63
CA ALA A 357 6.93 -6.47 7.53
C ALA A 357 7.94 -5.38 7.88
N GLU A 358 9.23 -5.72 8.01
CA GLU A 358 10.30 -4.75 8.24
C GLU A 358 10.44 -3.79 7.05
N THR A 359 10.43 -4.31 5.82
CA THR A 359 10.46 -3.50 4.59
C THR A 359 9.28 -2.51 4.55
N LEU A 360 8.07 -2.97 4.91
CA LEU A 360 6.90 -2.09 4.99
C LEU A 360 7.06 -1.00 6.06
N TRP A 361 7.55 -1.38 7.24
CA TRP A 361 7.77 -0.44 8.34
C TRP A 361 8.79 0.63 7.95
N GLN A 362 9.93 0.21 7.39
CA GLN A 362 10.99 1.11 6.95
C GLN A 362 10.47 2.07 5.89
N TYR A 363 9.78 1.59 4.85
CA TYR A 363 9.22 2.45 3.82
C TYR A 363 8.21 3.45 4.41
N TRP A 364 7.32 3.01 5.29
CA TRP A 364 6.36 3.90 5.95
C TRP A 364 7.07 4.98 6.77
N GLU A 365 8.04 4.62 7.63
CA GLU A 365 8.77 5.58 8.47
C GLU A 365 9.60 6.56 7.62
N MET A 366 10.11 6.12 6.47
CA MET A 366 10.91 6.94 5.58
C MET A 366 10.06 7.89 4.72
N HIS A 367 9.03 7.38 4.07
CA HIS A 367 8.32 8.12 3.00
C HIS A 367 6.93 8.63 3.40
N MET A 368 6.28 8.00 4.39
CA MET A 368 4.90 8.33 4.76
C MET A 368 4.76 9.02 6.11
N ASP A 369 5.62 8.68 7.07
CA ASP A 369 5.61 9.33 8.37
C ASP A 369 6.35 10.67 8.30
N CYS A 370 5.58 11.69 7.96
CA CYS A 370 6.02 13.09 7.94
C CYS A 370 5.93 13.74 9.33
N ASP A 371 5.37 13.06 10.33
CA ASP A 371 5.29 13.59 11.70
C ASP A 371 6.64 13.46 12.38
N VAL A 372 7.39 14.56 12.34
CA VAL A 372 8.65 14.67 13.07
C VAL A 372 8.43 15.62 14.24
N HIS A 373 8.43 15.08 15.46
CA HIS A 373 8.48 15.90 16.66
C HIS A 373 9.87 16.53 16.78
N ILE A 374 9.92 17.86 16.68
CA ILE A 374 11.16 18.64 16.84
C ILE A 374 11.09 19.35 18.21
N PRO A 375 12.05 19.11 19.11
CA PRO A 375 12.14 19.89 20.34
C PRO A 375 12.29 21.38 20.03
N GLU A 376 11.60 22.26 20.77
CA GLU A 376 11.61 23.72 20.51
C GLU A 376 13.02 24.33 20.50
N LYS A 377 13.90 23.80 21.35
CA LYS A 377 15.33 24.17 21.38
C LYS A 377 16.06 23.84 20.07
N LEU A 378 15.68 22.75 19.39
CA LEU A 378 16.28 22.36 18.12
C LEU A 378 15.79 23.27 16.99
N LEU A 379 14.49 23.61 16.95
CA LEU A 379 13.93 24.60 16.01
C LEU A 379 14.73 25.91 16.02
N ARG A 380 14.90 26.49 17.22
CA ARG A 380 15.62 27.76 17.38
C ARG A 380 17.09 27.71 16.93
N ARG A 381 17.76 26.55 17.07
CA ARG A 381 19.19 26.41 16.76
C ARG A 381 19.46 26.10 15.29
N MET A 382 18.51 25.50 14.60
CA MET A 382 18.69 24.99 13.24
C MET A 382 18.11 25.90 12.16
N GLN A 383 17.23 26.83 12.52
CA GLN A 383 16.61 27.75 11.56
C GLN A 383 17.66 28.48 10.70
N GLY A 384 17.56 28.31 9.38
CA GLY A 384 18.42 28.96 8.39
C GLY A 384 19.82 28.38 8.22
N LYS A 385 20.21 27.39 9.03
CA LYS A 385 21.54 26.77 8.99
C LYS A 385 21.75 25.91 7.75
N VAL A 386 22.95 25.93 7.19
CA VAL A 386 23.37 25.06 6.07
C VAL A 386 24.06 23.82 6.63
N VAL A 387 23.45 22.65 6.40
CA VAL A 387 23.93 21.38 6.93
C VAL A 387 24.31 20.46 5.78
N VAL A 388 25.57 20.04 5.73
CA VAL A 388 26.03 18.99 4.81
C VAL A 388 25.91 17.64 5.50
N ILE A 389 25.27 16.67 4.84
CA ILE A 389 25.08 15.32 5.37
C ILE A 389 25.59 14.33 4.33
N THR A 390 26.61 13.55 4.69
CA THR A 390 27.11 12.44 3.85
C THR A 390 26.30 11.17 4.12
N GLY A 391 26.06 10.35 3.09
CA GLY A 391 25.18 9.19 3.21
C GLY A 391 23.72 9.59 3.46
N ALA A 392 23.30 10.78 3.02
CA ALA A 392 21.98 11.33 3.27
C ALA A 392 20.82 10.61 2.56
N SER A 393 21.13 9.72 1.60
CA SER A 393 20.15 9.05 0.75
C SER A 393 19.46 7.84 1.38
N SER A 394 19.84 7.42 2.59
CA SER A 394 19.26 6.25 3.27
C SER A 394 19.55 6.25 4.79
N GLY A 395 18.82 5.41 5.53
CA GLY A 395 19.11 5.08 6.93
C GLY A 395 19.15 6.30 7.86
N ILE A 396 20.18 6.37 8.70
CA ILE A 396 20.34 7.42 9.72
C ILE A 396 20.48 8.80 9.08
N GLY A 397 21.26 8.92 8.00
CA GLY A 397 21.52 10.18 7.30
C GLY A 397 20.23 10.77 6.74
N PHE A 398 19.41 9.93 6.10
CA PHE A 398 18.09 10.31 5.62
C PHE A 398 17.17 10.83 6.75
N MET A 399 17.11 10.12 7.88
CA MET A 399 16.29 10.54 9.02
C MET A 399 16.80 11.82 9.68
N ALA A 400 18.12 12.01 9.71
CA ALA A 400 18.74 13.27 10.16
C ALA A 400 18.37 14.42 9.21
N SER A 401 18.44 14.22 7.89
CA SER A 401 18.01 15.19 6.88
C SER A 401 16.56 15.62 7.11
N LYS A 402 15.62 14.68 7.27
CA LYS A 402 14.20 14.98 7.55
C LYS A 402 14.04 15.83 8.82
N LYS A 403 14.69 15.44 9.92
CA LYS A 403 14.61 16.14 11.22
C LYS A 403 15.16 17.55 11.14
N LEU A 404 16.34 17.72 10.56
CA LEU A 404 17.01 19.02 10.48
C LEU A 404 16.31 19.95 9.49
N ALA A 405 15.83 19.43 8.36
CA ALA A 405 15.04 20.21 7.41
C ALA A 405 13.73 20.71 8.06
N ARG A 406 13.03 19.85 8.81
CA ARG A 406 11.82 20.25 9.55
C ARG A 406 12.12 21.24 10.67
N ALA A 407 13.35 21.25 11.19
CA ALA A 407 13.83 22.24 12.14
C ALA A 407 14.25 23.58 11.47
N GLY A 408 14.07 23.72 10.15
CA GLY A 408 14.33 24.95 9.40
C GLY A 408 15.72 25.05 8.78
N ALA A 409 16.52 23.98 8.79
CA ALA A 409 17.82 23.96 8.13
C ALA A 409 17.70 23.71 6.61
N LYS A 410 18.69 24.21 5.85
CA LYS A 410 18.92 23.87 4.45
C LYS A 410 19.85 22.66 4.40
N ILE A 411 19.40 21.56 3.79
CA ILE A 411 20.14 20.31 3.79
C ILE A 411 20.88 20.09 2.47
N CYS A 412 22.20 20.05 2.50
CA CYS A 412 23.05 19.65 1.39
C CYS A 412 23.34 18.15 1.50
N MET A 413 22.66 17.36 0.67
CA MET A 413 22.68 15.91 0.74
C MET A 413 23.76 15.35 -0.17
N VAL A 414 24.68 14.58 0.38
CA VAL A 414 25.80 13.99 -0.36
C VAL A 414 25.68 12.46 -0.37
N ALA A 415 25.57 11.87 -1.56
CA ALA A 415 25.57 10.43 -1.77
C ALA A 415 25.96 10.08 -3.22
N ARG A 416 26.25 8.80 -3.49
CA ARG A 416 26.68 8.34 -4.81
C ARG A 416 25.57 8.34 -5.87
N THR A 417 24.35 8.00 -5.48
CA THR A 417 23.25 7.70 -6.42
C THR A 417 22.32 8.91 -6.58
N PRO A 418 22.30 9.59 -7.75
CA PRO A 418 21.47 10.78 -7.95
C PRO A 418 19.98 10.51 -7.75
N ALA A 419 19.46 9.38 -8.24
CA ALA A 419 18.06 9.02 -8.12
C ALA A 419 17.59 8.95 -6.65
N LYS A 420 18.42 8.39 -5.75
CA LYS A 420 18.09 8.30 -4.32
C LYS A 420 18.15 9.67 -3.62
N LEU A 421 19.05 10.55 -4.07
CA LEU A 421 19.11 11.93 -3.57
C LEU A 421 17.87 12.72 -3.96
N GLU A 422 17.40 12.56 -5.19
CA GLU A 422 16.18 13.24 -5.67
C GLU A 422 14.92 12.71 -4.97
N GLU A 423 14.85 11.40 -4.74
CA GLU A 423 13.79 10.81 -3.91
C GLU A 423 13.78 11.41 -2.50
N THR A 424 14.96 11.50 -1.86
CA THR A 424 15.09 12.11 -0.53
C THR A 424 14.70 13.57 -0.53
N ARG A 425 15.10 14.31 -1.56
CA ARG A 425 14.77 15.72 -1.74
C ARG A 425 13.26 15.90 -1.82
N SER A 426 12.58 15.12 -2.66
CA SER A 426 11.12 15.16 -2.80
C SER A 426 10.40 14.92 -1.47
N VAL A 427 10.89 13.97 -0.65
CA VAL A 427 10.32 13.72 0.69
C VAL A 427 10.48 14.94 1.59
N ILE A 428 11.67 15.56 1.62
CA ILE A 428 11.93 16.74 2.45
C ILE A 428 11.08 17.94 2.02
N GLU A 429 10.98 18.19 0.71
CA GLU A 429 10.19 19.29 0.15
C GLU A 429 8.68 19.12 0.41
N LYS A 430 8.15 17.89 0.32
CA LYS A 430 6.76 17.57 0.70
C LYS A 430 6.46 17.87 2.17
N MET A 431 7.48 17.79 3.03
CA MET A 431 7.37 18.17 4.45
C MET A 431 7.57 19.67 4.69
N GLY A 432 7.72 20.48 3.64
CA GLY A 432 7.99 21.92 3.70
C GLY A 432 9.43 22.28 4.09
N GLY A 433 10.36 21.32 4.01
CA GLY A 433 11.79 21.55 4.22
C GLY A 433 12.51 21.98 2.95
N VAL A 434 13.81 22.31 3.07
CA VAL A 434 14.67 22.72 1.95
C VAL A 434 15.85 21.76 1.85
N ALA A 435 16.04 21.13 0.69
CA ALA A 435 17.14 20.20 0.44
C ALA A 435 17.74 20.36 -0.96
N PHE A 436 19.02 20.03 -1.08
CA PHE A 436 19.83 20.12 -2.30
C PHE A 436 20.60 18.81 -2.49
N ALA A 437 20.66 18.31 -3.72
CA ALA A 437 21.30 17.04 -4.06
C ALA A 437 22.71 17.27 -4.63
N TYR A 438 23.72 16.66 -4.02
CA TYR A 438 25.11 16.71 -4.45
C TYR A 438 25.66 15.29 -4.64
N PRO A 439 25.54 14.72 -5.86
CA PRO A 439 26.11 13.42 -6.17
C PRO A 439 27.62 13.42 -6.01
N CYS A 440 28.17 12.53 -5.17
CA CYS A 440 29.61 12.45 -4.95
C CYS A 440 30.00 11.04 -4.50
N ASP A 441 31.07 10.51 -5.07
CA ASP A 441 31.75 9.30 -4.56
C ASP A 441 32.81 9.70 -3.55
N LEU A 442 32.55 9.39 -2.28
CA LEU A 442 33.43 9.73 -1.16
C LEU A 442 34.69 8.85 -1.09
N ASN A 443 34.86 7.90 -2.02
CA ASN A 443 36.14 7.21 -2.22
C ASN A 443 37.08 7.94 -3.20
N ASN A 444 36.60 9.01 -3.86
CA ASN A 444 37.37 9.79 -4.82
C ASN A 444 37.64 11.20 -4.26
N MET A 445 38.90 11.48 -3.93
CA MET A 445 39.33 12.76 -3.38
C MET A 445 39.06 13.96 -4.31
N GLU A 446 39.24 13.79 -5.62
CA GLU A 446 38.94 14.86 -6.58
C GLU A 446 37.44 15.17 -6.65
N ALA A 447 36.61 14.12 -6.57
CA ALA A 447 35.14 14.29 -6.52
C ALA A 447 34.68 14.97 -5.23
N ILE A 448 35.36 14.73 -4.10
CA ILE A 448 35.10 15.42 -2.83
C ILE A 448 35.45 16.90 -2.95
N ASP A 449 36.62 17.24 -3.52
CA ASP A 449 37.04 18.62 -3.70
C ASP A 449 36.06 19.39 -4.61
N GLU A 450 35.63 18.78 -5.73
CA GLU A 450 34.67 19.40 -6.65
C GLU A 450 33.28 19.58 -6.01
N CYS A 451 32.80 18.57 -5.28
CA CYS A 451 31.55 18.64 -4.53
C CYS A 451 31.60 19.78 -3.50
N THR A 452 32.72 19.91 -2.78
CA THR A 452 32.94 20.95 -1.77
C THR A 452 32.94 22.34 -2.40
N ARG A 453 33.64 22.53 -3.53
CA ARG A 453 33.61 23.80 -4.28
C ARG A 453 32.20 24.15 -4.73
N THR A 454 31.43 23.17 -5.20
CA THR A 454 30.07 23.38 -5.67
C THR A 454 29.15 23.81 -4.51
N ILE A 455 29.18 23.10 -3.38
CA ILE A 455 28.40 23.44 -2.18
C ILE A 455 28.74 24.86 -1.69
N LEU A 456 30.02 25.21 -1.61
CA LEU A 456 30.45 26.53 -1.17
C LEU A 456 30.08 27.64 -2.17
N LYS A 457 30.06 27.34 -3.47
CA LYS A 457 29.58 28.27 -4.49
C LYS A 457 28.07 28.53 -4.35
N ASP A 458 27.28 27.48 -4.12
CA ASP A 458 25.82 27.57 -4.06
C ASP A 458 25.28 28.16 -2.74
N HIS A 459 26.01 27.98 -1.63
CA HIS A 459 25.53 28.31 -0.29
C HIS A 459 26.44 29.26 0.51
N HIS A 460 27.61 29.61 -0.03
CA HIS A 460 28.64 30.47 0.57
C HIS A 460 29.33 29.95 1.83
N HIS A 461 28.65 29.12 2.64
CA HIS A 461 29.16 28.56 3.89
C HIS A 461 28.47 27.24 4.24
N VAL A 462 29.07 26.51 5.17
CA VAL A 462 28.50 25.32 5.81
C VAL A 462 28.58 25.51 7.32
N ASP A 463 27.45 25.43 8.02
CA ASP A 463 27.43 25.54 9.48
C ASP A 463 27.74 24.22 10.18
N ILE A 464 27.27 23.11 9.62
CA ILE A 464 27.34 21.79 10.24
C ILE A 464 27.66 20.76 9.16
N LEU A 465 28.67 19.92 9.43
CA LEU A 465 28.96 18.72 8.65
C LEU A 465 28.61 17.49 9.49
N ILE A 466 27.73 16.65 8.95
CA ILE A 466 27.41 15.34 9.52
C ILE A 466 28.05 14.29 8.62
N ASN A 467 29.14 13.71 9.12
CA ASN A 467 29.78 12.59 8.44
C ASN A 467 29.06 11.28 8.79
N ASN A 468 28.18 10.82 7.91
CA ASN A 468 27.34 9.63 8.10
C ASN A 468 27.44 8.64 6.93
N ALA A 469 28.35 8.87 5.98
CA ALA A 469 28.68 7.83 5.00
C ALA A 469 29.35 6.63 5.70
N GLY A 470 28.66 5.48 5.69
CA GLY A 470 29.18 4.19 6.09
C GLY A 470 29.29 3.26 4.88
N HIS A 471 30.18 2.27 4.97
CA HIS A 471 30.37 1.25 3.93
C HIS A 471 29.26 0.20 3.93
#